data_AF-A0A182T1S8-F1
#
_entry.id   AF-A0A182T1S8-F1
#
_cell.length_a   1.000
_cell.length_b   1.000
_cell.length_c   1.000
_cell.angle_alpha   90.00
_cell.angle_beta   90.00
_cell.angle_gamma   90.00
#
_symmetry.space_group_name_H-M   'P 1'
#
loop_
_entity.id
_entity.type
_entity.pdbx_description
1 polymer ?
#
loop_
_entity_poly.entity_id
_entity_poly.type
_entity_poly.pdbx_seq_one_letter_code
_entity_poly.pdbx_strand_id
1 'polypeptide(L)'
;MKDFHNIVVPFEIEFATLTANETDLLYFLGFFFLINIVIRIMVNRYPLRIYQNGKQYLAVFEGQIPTITKQVEFKQGDVAPVPPGGVLPWQDARYKINDKQVLLLEDYFRTPSDMTVMMMPPKSNDE
;
A
#
# COMPACT_ATOMS: atom_id res chain seq x y z
N MET A 1 -1.00 70.45 -11.46
CA MET A 1 -0.80 69.18 -10.73
C MET A 1 -2.06 68.36 -10.94
N LYS A 2 -1.97 67.25 -11.67
CA LYS A 2 -3.13 66.41 -12.02
C LYS A 2 -3.33 65.38 -10.92
N ASP A 3 -4.54 65.35 -10.38
CA ASP A 3 -4.97 64.44 -9.32
C ASP A 3 -4.83 62.98 -9.77
N PHE A 4 -3.95 62.24 -9.10
CA PHE A 4 -3.90 60.79 -9.22
C PHE A 4 -5.06 60.22 -8.41
N HIS A 5 -6.16 59.89 -9.07
CA HIS A 5 -7.18 59.05 -8.47
C HIS A 5 -6.59 57.66 -8.24
N ASN A 6 -6.44 57.29 -6.98
CA ASN A 6 -6.08 55.92 -6.58
C ASN A 6 -7.19 54.98 -7.08
N ILE A 7 -6.90 54.26 -8.16
CA ILE A 7 -7.75 53.15 -8.62
C ILE A 7 -7.50 52.01 -7.64
N VAL A 8 -8.34 51.94 -6.61
CA VAL A 8 -8.36 50.81 -5.69
C VAL A 8 -9.17 49.72 -6.39
N VAL A 9 -8.48 48.78 -7.02
CA VAL A 9 -9.14 47.61 -7.61
C VAL A 9 -9.57 46.71 -6.44
N PRO A 10 -10.88 46.44 -6.24
CA PRO A 10 -11.28 45.47 -5.22
C PRO A 10 -10.77 44.10 -5.66
N PHE A 11 -9.83 43.54 -4.89
CA PHE A 11 -9.49 42.14 -5.01
C PHE A 11 -10.54 41.36 -4.20
N GLU A 12 -11.51 40.76 -4.88
CA GLU A 12 -12.34 39.75 -4.25
C GLU A 12 -11.50 38.49 -4.16
N ILE A 13 -11.03 38.16 -2.95
CA ILE A 13 -10.51 36.83 -2.68
C ILE A 13 -11.74 35.93 -2.70
N GLU A 14 -12.03 35.30 -3.83
CA GLU A 14 -12.92 34.15 -3.86
C GLU A 14 -12.26 33.06 -3.01
N PHE A 15 -12.59 33.06 -1.72
CA PHE A 15 -12.37 31.90 -0.88
C PHE A 15 -13.28 30.82 -1.43
N ALA A 16 -12.79 30.07 -2.40
CA ALA A 16 -13.39 28.80 -2.78
C ALA A 16 -13.30 27.89 -1.55
N THR A 17 -14.32 27.95 -0.69
CA THR A 17 -14.39 27.10 0.48
C THR A 17 -14.60 25.68 -0.02
N LEU A 18 -13.72 24.76 0.38
CA LEU A 18 -13.78 23.35 -0.02
C LEU A 18 -15.11 22.70 0.39
N THR A 19 -15.83 23.30 1.34
CA THR A 19 -17.16 22.92 1.82
C THR A 19 -18.06 24.14 1.95
N ALA A 20 -19.34 24.00 1.65
CA ALA A 20 -20.32 25.09 1.69
C ALA A 20 -20.94 25.27 3.09
N ASN A 21 -20.90 24.23 3.92
CA ASN A 21 -21.49 24.21 5.26
C ASN A 21 -20.63 23.41 6.26
N GLU A 22 -20.84 23.62 7.56
CA GLU A 22 -20.17 22.89 8.64
C GLU A 22 -20.46 21.38 8.58
N THR A 23 -21.68 21.00 8.16
CA THR A 23 -22.04 19.60 7.99
C THR A 23 -21.25 18.94 6.85
N ASP A 24 -21.05 19.67 5.75
CA ASP A 24 -20.24 19.21 4.62
C ASP A 24 -18.77 19.04 5.02
N LEU A 25 -18.26 19.92 5.88
CA LEU A 25 -16.92 19.79 6.46
C LEU A 25 -16.78 18.50 7.27
N LEU A 26 -17.77 18.16 8.09
CA LEU A 26 -17.75 16.93 8.87
C LEU A 26 -17.78 15.68 7.98
N TYR A 27 -18.62 15.67 6.95
CA TYR A 27 -18.64 14.57 5.97
C TYR A 27 -17.33 14.46 5.22
N PHE A 28 -16.77 15.58 4.76
CA PHE A 28 -15.49 15.61 4.07
C PHE A 28 -14.37 15.05 4.95
N LEU A 29 -14.26 15.51 6.20
CA LEU A 29 -13.27 15.00 7.15
C LEU A 29 -13.48 13.50 7.43
N GLY A 30 -14.73 13.07 7.64
CA GLY A 30 -15.07 11.67 7.85
C GLY A 30 -14.60 10.78 6.70
N PHE A 31 -14.92 11.16 5.45
CA PHE A 31 -14.46 10.43 4.27
C PHE A 31 -12.95 10.49 4.08
N PHE A 32 -12.34 11.65 4.34
CA PHE A 32 -10.89 11.81 4.27
C PHE A 32 -10.18 10.82 5.20
N PHE A 33 -10.59 10.74 6.48
CA PHE A 33 -10.02 9.78 7.42
C PHE A 33 -10.33 8.34 7.02
N LEU A 34 -11.56 8.04 6.60
CA LEU A 34 -11.95 6.70 6.17
C LEU A 34 -11.07 6.21 5.02
N ILE A 35 -10.90 7.03 3.97
CA ILE A 35 -10.06 6.70 2.82
C ILE A 35 -8.62 6.47 3.25
N ASN A 36 -8.06 7.35 4.10
CA ASN A 36 -6.71 7.19 4.61
C ASN A 36 -6.54 5.89 5.41
N ILE A 37 -7.52 5.51 6.23
CA ILE A 37 -7.51 4.24 6.97
C ILE A 37 -7.54 3.05 6.00
N VAL A 38 -8.43 3.08 5.00
CA VAL A 38 -8.52 2.00 4.00
C VAL A 38 -7.20 1.87 3.23
N ILE A 39 -6.63 2.98 2.77
CA ILE A 39 -5.32 2.99 2.09
C ILE A 39 -4.25 2.42 3.02
N ARG A 40 -4.21 2.83 4.29
CA ARG A 40 -3.21 2.33 5.27
C ARG A 40 -3.34 0.83 5.50
N ILE A 41 -4.56 0.30 5.61
CA ILE A 41 -4.80 -1.14 5.75
C ILE A 41 -4.33 -1.88 4.49
N MET A 42 -4.57 -1.33 3.30
CA MET A 42 -4.10 -1.90 2.04
C MET A 42 -2.58 -1.94 1.98
N VAL A 43 -1.91 -0.80 2.21
CA VAL A 43 -0.45 -0.68 2.17
C VAL A 43 0.23 -1.67 3.14
N ASN A 44 -0.30 -1.85 4.35
CA ASN A 44 0.24 -2.79 5.33
C ASN A 44 0.17 -4.28 4.92
N ARG A 45 -0.60 -4.62 3.89
CA ARG A 45 -0.65 -5.98 3.31
C ARG A 45 0.45 -6.21 2.26
N TYR A 46 1.06 -5.16 1.73
CA TYR A 46 2.16 -5.26 0.77
C TYR A 46 3.51 -5.38 1.51
N PRO A 47 4.38 -6.30 1.08
CA PRO A 47 5.77 -6.27 1.48
C PRO A 47 6.46 -5.10 0.78
N LEU A 48 7.25 -4.33 1.53
CA LEU A 48 8.09 -3.27 0.97
C LEU A 48 9.26 -3.86 0.18
N ARG A 49 9.80 -4.99 0.66
CA ARG A 49 10.92 -5.68 0.03
C ARG A 49 10.97 -7.15 0.42
N ILE A 50 11.43 -7.99 -0.49
CA ILE A 50 11.71 -9.40 -0.26
C ILE A 50 13.20 -9.62 -0.50
N TYR A 51 13.88 -10.22 0.47
CA TYR A 51 15.27 -10.64 0.35
C TYR A 51 15.31 -12.16 0.26
N GLN A 52 16.20 -12.65 -0.59
CA GLN A 52 16.43 -14.07 -0.80
C GLN A 52 17.86 -14.42 -0.37
N ASN A 53 18.00 -15.50 0.39
CA ASN A 53 19.27 -16.14 0.71
C ASN A 53 19.14 -17.65 0.51
N GLY A 54 19.45 -18.13 -0.69
CA GLY A 54 19.28 -19.54 -1.07
C GLY A 54 17.81 -19.98 -1.00
N LYS A 55 17.50 -20.91 -0.08
CA LYS A 55 16.15 -21.44 0.18
C LYS A 55 15.38 -20.68 1.28
N GLN A 56 15.99 -19.65 1.87
CA GLN A 56 15.40 -18.81 2.91
C GLN A 56 15.01 -17.44 2.34
N TYR A 57 13.86 -16.94 2.76
CA TYR A 57 13.31 -15.66 2.32
C TYR A 57 12.94 -14.80 3.53
N LEU A 58 13.13 -13.50 3.36
CA LEU A 58 12.76 -12.49 4.35
C LEU A 58 11.90 -11.43 3.67
N ALA A 59 10.62 -11.37 4.05
CA ALA A 59 9.73 -10.30 3.63
C ALA A 59 9.69 -9.19 4.70
N VAL A 60 9.98 -7.97 4.28
CA VAL A 60 9.88 -6.78 5.11
C VAL A 60 8.58 -6.06 4.78
N PHE A 61 7.74 -5.86 5.79
CA PHE A 61 6.47 -5.15 5.71
C PHE A 61 6.58 -3.81 6.42
N GLU A 62 5.76 -2.85 6.02
CA GLU A 62 5.51 -1.68 6.83
C GLU A 62 4.69 -2.07 8.08
N GLY A 63 5.07 -1.51 9.22
CA GLY A 63 4.34 -1.63 10.47
C GLY A 63 3.10 -0.74 10.48
N GLN A 64 2.25 -0.93 11.50
CA GLN A 64 1.06 -0.10 11.66
C GLN A 64 1.39 1.39 11.79
N ILE A 65 2.51 1.69 12.46
CA ILE A 65 3.06 3.03 12.62
C ILE A 65 4.09 3.28 11.50
N PRO A 66 4.06 4.46 10.85
CA PRO A 66 5.09 4.85 9.88
C PRO A 66 6.50 4.68 10.47
N THR A 67 7.47 4.27 9.66
CA THR A 67 8.89 4.05 10.05
C THR A 67 9.18 2.74 10.78
N ILE A 68 8.17 2.10 11.38
CA ILE A 68 8.36 0.77 11.98
C ILE A 68 8.24 -0.26 10.86
N THR A 69 9.17 -1.21 10.79
CA THR A 69 9.12 -2.32 9.84
C THR A 69 8.88 -3.63 10.57
N LYS A 70 8.04 -4.50 10.01
CA LYS A 70 7.85 -5.87 10.49
C LYS A 70 8.53 -6.84 9.53
N GLN A 71 9.35 -7.72 10.07
CA GLN A 71 10.08 -8.73 9.31
C GLN A 71 9.37 -10.09 9.46
N VAL A 72 9.23 -10.82 8.35
CA VAL A 72 8.66 -12.17 8.33
C VAL A 72 9.60 -13.06 7.53
N GLU A 73 10.19 -14.02 8.21
CA GLU A 73 11.03 -15.05 7.61
C GLU A 73 10.19 -16.26 7.21
N PHE A 74 10.48 -16.84 6.05
CA PHE A 74 9.81 -18.03 5.53
C PHE A 74 10.75 -18.80 4.59
N LYS A 75 10.42 -20.06 4.29
CA LYS A 75 11.23 -20.90 3.40
C LYS A 75 10.59 -20.98 2.01
N GLN A 76 11.39 -21.42 1.05
CA GLN A 76 10.92 -21.78 -0.28
C GLN A 76 9.78 -22.80 -0.19
N GLY A 77 8.68 -22.57 -0.89
CA GLY A 77 7.49 -23.42 -0.88
C GLY A 77 6.48 -23.13 0.23
N ASP A 78 6.79 -22.26 1.20
CA ASP A 78 5.85 -21.90 2.28
C ASP A 78 4.78 -20.90 1.83
N VAL A 79 4.91 -20.34 0.62
CA VAL A 79 4.00 -19.34 0.06
C VAL A 79 2.90 -20.03 -0.75
N ALA A 80 1.64 -19.85 -0.34
CA ALA A 80 0.48 -20.44 -1.01
C ALA A 80 -0.42 -19.36 -1.64
N PRO A 81 -0.94 -19.56 -2.86
CA PRO A 81 -1.93 -18.66 -3.46
C PRO A 81 -3.26 -18.72 -2.69
N VAL A 82 -3.92 -17.57 -2.55
CA VAL A 82 -5.23 -17.46 -1.91
C VAL A 82 -6.31 -17.35 -2.99
N PRO A 83 -7.39 -18.17 -2.95
CA PRO A 83 -8.44 -18.16 -3.96
C PRO A 83 -9.10 -16.78 -4.14
N PRO A 84 -9.53 -16.41 -5.37
CA PRO A 84 -10.29 -15.19 -5.63
C PRO A 84 -11.49 -15.04 -4.69
N GLY A 85 -11.66 -13.86 -4.10
CA GLY A 85 -12.73 -13.55 -3.16
C GLY A 85 -12.69 -12.11 -2.64
N GLY A 86 -13.88 -11.58 -2.34
CA GLY A 86 -14.07 -10.22 -1.82
C GLY A 86 -14.03 -9.12 -2.89
N VAL A 87 -13.91 -7.86 -2.46
CA VAL A 87 -14.02 -6.65 -3.30
C VAL A 87 -12.67 -6.02 -3.68
N LEU A 88 -11.55 -6.67 -3.32
CA LEU A 88 -10.20 -6.18 -3.62
C LEU A 88 -9.92 -6.28 -5.13
N PRO A 89 -9.30 -5.26 -5.77
CA PRO A 89 -9.00 -5.35 -7.20
C PRO A 89 -7.81 -6.27 -7.53
N TRP A 90 -6.84 -6.42 -6.62
CA TRP A 90 -5.65 -7.28 -6.82
C TRP A 90 -5.91 -8.73 -6.42
N GLN A 91 -6.89 -9.37 -7.05
CA GLN A 91 -7.30 -10.73 -6.68
C GLN A 91 -6.20 -11.77 -6.89
N ASP A 92 -5.45 -11.64 -7.98
CA ASP A 92 -4.42 -12.60 -8.44
C ASP A 92 -3.11 -12.49 -7.67
N ALA A 93 -2.86 -11.33 -7.04
CA ALA A 93 -1.67 -11.06 -6.25
C ALA A 93 -1.79 -11.52 -4.79
N ARG A 94 -2.84 -12.27 -4.42
CA ARG A 94 -3.10 -12.66 -3.02
C ARG A 94 -2.42 -13.99 -2.69
N TYR A 95 -1.56 -13.93 -1.69
CA TYR A 95 -0.83 -15.08 -1.17
C TYR A 95 -0.91 -15.15 0.34
N LYS A 96 -0.50 -16.29 0.88
CA LYS A 96 -0.46 -16.57 2.31
C LYS A 96 0.97 -16.98 2.68
N ILE A 97 1.54 -16.28 3.66
CA ILE A 97 2.87 -16.55 4.23
C ILE A 97 2.70 -16.69 5.73
N ASN A 98 3.07 -17.83 6.34
CA ASN A 98 2.94 -18.08 7.78
C ASN A 98 1.56 -17.71 8.33
N ASP A 99 0.51 -18.18 7.67
CA ASP A 99 -0.90 -17.90 7.97
C ASP A 99 -1.38 -16.44 7.72
N LYS A 100 -0.48 -15.51 7.38
CA LYS A 100 -0.79 -14.11 7.07
C LYS A 100 -1.12 -13.94 5.59
N GLN A 101 -2.26 -13.32 5.30
CA GLN A 101 -2.59 -12.86 3.94
C GLN A 101 -1.72 -11.67 3.55
N VAL A 102 -1.08 -11.76 2.39
CA VAL A 102 -0.17 -10.76 1.84
C VAL A 102 -0.47 -10.56 0.36
N LEU A 103 -0.13 -9.38 -0.14
CA LEU A 103 -0.18 -9.10 -1.57
C LEU A 103 1.23 -9.13 -2.13
N LEU A 104 1.53 -10.09 -3.00
CA LEU A 104 2.82 -10.19 -3.68
C LEU A 104 2.63 -9.74 -5.12
N LEU A 105 3.27 -8.63 -5.47
CA LEU A 105 3.34 -8.14 -6.84
C LEU A 105 4.66 -8.62 -7.47
N GLU A 106 4.62 -8.99 -8.75
CA GLU A 106 5.79 -9.45 -9.51
C GLU A 106 6.91 -8.40 -9.53
N ASP A 107 6.55 -7.11 -9.54
CA ASP A 107 7.49 -5.98 -9.57
C ASP A 107 8.39 -5.86 -8.33
N TYR A 108 8.07 -6.56 -7.23
CA TYR A 108 8.92 -6.58 -6.04
C TYR A 108 10.05 -7.61 -6.12
N PHE A 109 10.05 -8.46 -7.14
CA PHE A 109 11.10 -9.42 -7.39
C PHE A 109 12.09 -8.87 -8.42
N ARG A 110 13.34 -9.32 -8.34
CA ARG A 110 14.37 -8.90 -9.30
C ARG A 110 14.07 -9.44 -10.70
N THR A 111 13.55 -10.66 -10.77
CA THR A 111 13.06 -11.30 -11.99
C THR A 111 11.72 -11.98 -11.74
N PRO A 112 10.83 -12.06 -12.75
CA PRO A 112 9.53 -12.74 -12.57
C PRO A 112 9.69 -14.23 -12.23
N SER A 113 10.79 -14.86 -12.66
CA SER A 113 11.12 -16.24 -12.30
C SER A 113 11.38 -16.45 -10.80
N ASP A 114 11.87 -15.42 -10.08
CA ASP A 114 12.18 -15.54 -8.66
C ASP A 114 10.93 -15.83 -7.83
N MET A 115 9.79 -15.23 -8.21
CA MET A 115 8.50 -15.51 -7.56
C MET A 115 8.09 -16.97 -7.76
N THR A 116 8.23 -17.49 -8.98
CA THR A 116 7.93 -18.90 -9.27
C THR A 116 8.83 -19.84 -8.47
N VAL A 117 10.13 -19.57 -8.42
CA VAL A 117 11.09 -20.36 -7.64
C VAL A 117 10.75 -20.33 -6.16
N MET A 118 10.39 -19.16 -5.61
CA MET A 118 10.00 -18.99 -4.22
C MET A 118 8.80 -19.87 -3.82
N MET A 119 7.82 -20.04 -4.72
CA MET A 119 6.62 -20.86 -4.48
C MET A 119 6.83 -22.36 -4.71
N MET A 120 7.86 -22.75 -5.48
CA MET A 120 8.14 -24.16 -5.72
C MET A 120 8.62 -24.84 -4.44
N PRO A 121 8.17 -26.08 -4.15
CA PRO A 121 8.74 -26.84 -3.04
C PRO A 121 10.24 -27.05 -3.27
N PRO A 122 11.05 -27.06 -2.20
CA PRO A 122 12.47 -27.30 -2.35
C PRO A 122 12.66 -28.69 -2.96
N LYS A 123 13.44 -28.79 -4.04
CA LYS A 123 13.90 -30.10 -4.54
C LYS A 123 14.58 -30.82 -3.37
N SER A 124 14.14 -32.03 -3.06
CA SER A 124 14.89 -32.91 -2.16
C SER A 124 16.23 -33.13 -2.84
N ASN A 125 17.29 -32.65 -2.20
CA ASN A 125 18.61 -33.13 -2.56
C ASN A 125 18.72 -34.47 -1.83
N ASP A 126 18.15 -35.52 -2.42
CA ASP A 126 18.56 -36.88 -2.14
C ASP A 126 19.85 -37.12 -2.92
N GLU A 127 20.98 -36.74 -2.30
CA GLU A 127 22.32 -37.28 -2.54
C GLU A 127 23.10 -37.30 -1.22
#